data_AF-A0A2E0ERQ1-F1
#
_entry.id   AF-A0A2E0ERQ1-F1
#
_cell.length_a   1.000
_cell.length_b   1.000
_cell.length_c   1.000
_cell.angle_alpha   90.00
_cell.angle_beta   90.00
_cell.angle_gamma   90.00
#
_symmetry.space_group_name_H-M   'P 1'
#
loop_
_entity.id
_entity.type
_entity.pdbx_description
1 polymer ?
#
loop_
_entity_poly.entity_id
_entity_poly.type
_entity_poly.pdbx_seq_one_letter_code
_entity_poly.pdbx_strand_id
1 'polypeptide(L)'
;MNKFLNILKDTNYFNYFNLIIFIITFISLISRFIFLDSRAIHHDESLHGYYSWLLSNGFGYTHNPLMHGPLNFHLNALVFIIFGDSDFSLRIAP
;
A
#
# COMPACT_ATOMS: atom_id res chain seq x y z
N MET A 1 -28.48 8.22 12.67
CA MET A 1 -27.59 8.40 13.83
C MET A 1 -27.74 7.29 14.88
N ASN A 2 -28.95 7.01 15.39
CA ASN A 2 -29.14 6.12 16.55
C ASN A 2 -28.85 4.62 16.32
N LYS A 3 -29.08 4.10 15.11
CA LYS A 3 -28.85 2.67 14.82
C LYS A 3 -27.38 2.27 14.87
N PHE A 4 -26.48 3.10 14.35
CA PHE A 4 -25.03 2.85 14.37
C PHE A 4 -24.46 2.96 15.78
N LEU A 5 -24.91 3.96 16.55
CA LEU A 5 -24.54 4.12 17.96
C LEU A 5 -25.05 2.97 18.84
N ASN A 6 -26.21 2.40 18.52
CA ASN A 6 -26.73 1.22 19.22
C ASN A 6 -25.94 -0.05 18.91
N ILE A 7 -25.43 -0.22 17.69
CA ILE A 7 -24.52 -1.32 17.32
C ILE A 7 -23.19 -1.22 18.10
N LEU A 8 -22.65 0.00 18.26
CA LEU A 8 -21.43 0.23 19.05
C LEU A 8 -21.62 -0.05 20.56
N LYS A 9 -22.84 0.12 21.07
CA LYS A 9 -23.20 -0.14 22.48
C LYS A 9 -23.54 -1.60 22.77
N ASP A 10 -23.72 -2.41 21.73
CA ASP A 10 -24.09 -3.81 21.87
C ASP A 10 -22.86 -4.61 22.33
N THR A 11 -22.81 -4.96 23.61
CA THR A 11 -21.65 -5.58 24.27
C THR A 11 -21.26 -6.93 23.65
N ASN A 12 -22.19 -7.59 22.94
CA ASN A 12 -21.94 -8.83 22.22
C ASN A 12 -20.98 -8.67 21.02
N TYR A 13 -20.91 -7.47 20.42
CA TYR A 13 -19.98 -7.18 19.32
C TYR A 13 -18.65 -6.60 19.82
N PHE A 14 -18.60 -5.95 20.99
CA PHE A 14 -17.37 -5.42 21.58
C PHE A 14 -16.86 -6.30 22.73
N ASN A 15 -16.54 -7.55 22.42
CA ASN A 15 -15.92 -8.50 23.35
C ASN A 15 -14.38 -8.44 23.27
N TYR A 16 -13.69 -8.94 24.31
CA TYR A 16 -12.22 -8.97 24.37
C TYR A 16 -11.57 -9.60 23.13
N PHE A 17 -12.20 -10.62 22.53
CA PHE A 17 -11.74 -11.25 21.30
C PHE A 17 -11.68 -10.26 20.12
N ASN A 18 -12.75 -9.49 19.91
CA ASN A 18 -12.82 -8.51 18.83
C ASN A 18 -11.84 -7.35 19.07
N LEU A 19 -11.65 -6.95 20.34
CA LEU A 19 -10.64 -5.97 20.72
C LEU A 19 -9.21 -6.46 20.39
N ILE A 20 -8.89 -7.72 20.70
CA ILE A 20 -7.58 -8.30 20.40
C ILE A 20 -7.35 -8.35 18.88
N ILE A 21 -8.33 -8.82 18.09
CA ILE A 21 -8.22 -8.83 16.63
C ILE A 21 -7.98 -7.41 16.10
N PHE A 22 -8.76 -6.44 16.59
CA PHE A 22 -8.59 -5.05 16.18
C PHE A 22 -7.17 -4.54 16.46
N ILE A 23 -6.63 -4.81 17.66
CA ILE A 23 -5.27 -4.40 18.03
C ILE A 23 -4.23 -5.06 17.12
N ILE A 24 -4.35 -6.37 16.85
CA ILE A 24 -3.40 -7.09 15.98
C ILE A 24 -3.47 -6.53 14.55
N THR A 25 -4.66 -6.35 13.99
CA THR A 25 -4.84 -5.76 12.66
C THR A 25 -4.27 -4.35 12.60
N PHE A 26 -4.50 -3.53 13.62
CA PHE A 26 -4.01 -2.17 13.68
C PHE A 26 -2.47 -2.12 13.75
N ILE A 27 -1.85 -2.93 14.61
CA ILE A 27 -0.39 -3.05 14.70
C ILE A 27 0.19 -3.56 13.37
N SER A 28 -0.44 -4.57 12.76
CA SER A 28 -0.01 -5.12 11.47
C SER A 28 -0.04 -4.06 10.38
N LEU A 29 -1.12 -3.28 10.29
CA LEU A 29 -1.24 -2.19 9.32
C LEU A 29 -0.15 -1.14 9.52
N ILE A 30 0.11 -0.73 10.76
CA ILE A 30 1.17 0.23 11.06
C ILE A 30 2.54 -0.35 10.70
N SER A 31 2.84 -1.58 11.11
CA SER A 31 4.13 -2.23 10.86
C SER A 31 4.44 -2.39 9.37
N ARG A 32 3.42 -2.49 8.52
CA ARG A 32 3.58 -2.57 7.06
C ARG A 32 4.23 -1.32 6.48
N PHE A 33 3.95 -0.15 7.04
CA PHE A 33 4.39 1.13 6.47
C PHE A 33 5.57 1.76 7.21
N ILE A 34 5.99 1.19 8.33
CA ILE A 34 7.15 1.67 9.07
C ILE A 34 8.45 1.24 8.37
N PHE A 35 9.41 2.16 8.24
CA PHE A 35 10.77 1.92 7.72
C PHE A 35 10.83 1.27 6.32
N LEU A 36 9.86 1.55 5.45
CA LEU A 36 9.84 1.00 4.10
C LEU A 36 11.06 1.40 3.27
N ASP A 37 11.65 2.56 3.52
CA ASP A 37 12.85 3.12 2.87
C ASP A 37 14.17 2.66 3.49
N SER A 38 14.15 1.94 4.61
CA SER A 38 15.37 1.59 5.36
C SER A 38 16.34 0.64 4.63
N ARG A 39 15.86 -0.07 3.61
CA ARG A 39 16.62 -1.07 2.85
C ARG A 39 16.95 -0.56 1.46
N ALA A 40 18.16 -0.87 0.99
CA ALA A 40 18.58 -0.62 -0.38
C ALA A 40 17.62 -1.28 -1.40
N ILE A 41 17.44 -0.61 -2.54
CA ILE A 41 16.58 -1.08 -3.62
C ILE A 41 17.16 -2.36 -4.26
N HIS A 42 16.33 -3.39 -4.38
CA HIS A 42 16.68 -4.61 -5.10
C HIS A 42 16.53 -4.46 -6.62
N HIS A 43 17.08 -5.39 -7.41
CA HIS A 43 17.05 -5.32 -8.87
C HIS A 43 15.61 -5.21 -9.40
N ASP A 44 14.71 -6.07 -8.93
CA ASP A 44 13.31 -6.07 -9.40
C ASP A 44 12.55 -4.81 -8.96
N GLU A 45 12.83 -4.31 -7.74
CA GLU A 45 12.27 -3.05 -7.25
C GLU A 45 12.71 -1.86 -8.14
N SER A 46 13.95 -1.87 -8.62
CA SER A 46 14.45 -0.81 -9.50
C SER A 46 13.72 -0.75 -10.84
N LEU A 47 13.36 -1.91 -11.40
CA LEU A 47 12.56 -2.00 -12.63
C LEU A 47 11.13 -1.53 -12.39
N HIS A 48 10.52 -1.97 -11.28
CA HIS A 48 9.19 -1.48 -10.88
C HIS A 48 9.17 0.03 -10.68
N GLY A 49 10.17 0.59 -10.02
CA GLY A 49 10.30 2.03 -9.82
C GLY A 49 10.48 2.78 -11.13
N TYR A 50 11.40 2.33 -11.99
CA TYR A 50 11.70 2.99 -13.25
C TYR A 50 10.48 3.09 -14.19
N TYR A 51 9.78 1.97 -14.43
CA TYR A 51 8.63 1.99 -15.34
C TYR A 51 7.42 2.72 -14.75
N SER A 52 7.23 2.65 -13.42
CA SER A 52 6.17 3.41 -12.74
C SER A 52 6.46 4.91 -12.80
N TRP A 53 7.72 5.30 -12.65
CA TRP A 53 8.18 6.69 -12.78
C TRP A 53 8.04 7.21 -14.22
N LEU A 54 8.38 6.41 -15.23
CA LEU A 54 8.13 6.79 -16.63
C LEU A 54 6.64 7.06 -16.88
N LEU A 55 5.79 6.16 -16.38
CA LEU A 55 4.35 6.29 -16.52
C LEU A 55 3.80 7.51 -15.76
N SER A 56 4.27 7.77 -14.53
CA SER A 56 3.84 8.95 -13.75
C SER A 56 4.24 10.27 -14.38
N ASN A 57 5.36 10.30 -15.11
CA ASN A 57 5.84 11.48 -15.85
C ASN A 57 5.23 11.61 -17.26
N GLY A 58 4.33 10.72 -17.65
CA GLY A 58 3.62 10.81 -18.93
C GLY A 58 4.38 10.25 -20.14
N PHE A 59 5.49 9.53 -19.93
CA PHE A 59 6.20 8.82 -21.01
C PHE A 59 5.48 7.55 -21.47
N GLY A 60 4.45 7.13 -20.73
CA GLY A 60 3.69 5.92 -20.99
C GLY A 60 4.38 4.64 -20.51
N TYR A 61 3.70 3.51 -20.67
CA TYR A 61 4.22 2.19 -20.35
C TYR A 61 3.78 1.19 -21.42
N THR A 62 4.75 0.46 -21.96
CA THR A 62 4.50 -0.67 -22.86
C THR A 62 4.90 -1.95 -22.14
N HIS A 63 3.96 -2.88 -22.03
CA HIS A 63 4.21 -4.14 -21.35
C HIS A 63 5.34 -4.92 -22.03
N ASN A 64 6.30 -5.37 -21.23
CA ASN A 64 7.39 -6.23 -21.67
C ASN A 64 7.14 -7.64 -21.12
N PRO A 65 7.21 -8.71 -21.94
CA PRO A 65 7.04 -10.09 -21.49
C PRO A 65 7.98 -10.54 -20.37
N LEU A 66 9.09 -9.82 -20.17
CA LEU A 66 10.04 -10.08 -19.08
C LEU A 66 9.61 -9.46 -17.73
N MET A 67 8.52 -8.67 -17.71
CA MET A 67 8.03 -7.97 -16.52
C MET A 67 6.74 -8.62 -15.99
N HIS A 68 6.45 -8.42 -14.71
CA HIS A 68 5.16 -8.78 -14.12
C HIS A 68 3.98 -8.01 -14.76
N GLY A 69 2.76 -8.39 -14.41
CA GLY A 69 1.54 -7.80 -14.95
C GLY A 69 1.48 -6.26 -14.80
N PRO A 70 0.84 -5.55 -15.74
CA PRO A 70 0.89 -4.09 -15.83
C PRO A 70 0.31 -3.36 -14.60
N LEU A 71 -0.61 -4.00 -13.88
CA LEU A 71 -1.35 -3.39 -12.76
C LEU A 71 -0.40 -2.77 -11.71
N ASN A 72 0.69 -3.45 -11.36
CA ASN A 72 1.61 -2.94 -10.36
C ASN A 72 2.26 -1.60 -10.78
N PHE A 73 2.65 -1.48 -12.06
CA PHE A 73 3.23 -0.25 -12.59
C PHE A 73 2.24 0.91 -12.58
N HIS A 74 0.97 0.64 -12.89
CA HIS A 74 -0.09 1.67 -12.83
C HIS A 74 -0.40 2.10 -11.39
N LEU A 75 -0.44 1.16 -10.44
CA LEU A 75 -0.67 1.49 -9.03
C LEU A 75 0.49 2.30 -8.46
N ASN A 76 1.73 1.88 -8.70
CA ASN A 76 2.91 2.62 -8.25
C ASN A 76 3.03 3.99 -8.93
N ALA A 77 2.70 4.11 -10.22
CA ALA A 77 2.65 5.40 -10.89
C ALA A 77 1.62 6.35 -10.23
N LEU A 78 0.45 5.84 -9.86
CA LEU A 78 -0.56 6.61 -9.13
C LEU A 78 -0.04 7.04 -7.75
N VAL A 79 0.66 6.16 -7.03
CA VAL A 79 1.30 6.50 -5.76
C VAL A 79 2.32 7.62 -5.95
N PHE A 80 3.18 7.54 -6.97
CA PHE A 80 4.15 8.58 -7.29
C PHE A 80 3.50 9.92 -7.63
N ILE A 81 2.36 9.92 -8.33
CA ILE A 81 1.60 11.14 -8.62
C ILE A 81 1.06 11.80 -7.33
N ILE A 82 0.58 11.01 -6.37
CA ILE A 82 -0.06 11.52 -5.15
C ILE A 82 0.97 11.92 -4.07
N PHE A 83 2.01 11.11 -3.91
CA PHE A 83 2.95 11.22 -2.78
C PHE A 83 4.38 11.58 -3.18
N GLY A 84 4.68 11.64 -4.48
CA GLY A 84 6.04 11.81 -5.01
C GLY A 84 6.79 10.49 -5.17
N ASP A 85 7.83 10.50 -6.01
CA ASP A 85 8.74 9.37 -6.23
C ASP A 85 9.85 9.31 -5.18
N SER A 86 9.92 8.19 -4.45
CA SER A 86 10.91 7.91 -3.41
C SER A 86 10.99 6.40 -3.12
N ASP A 87 12.05 5.94 -2.46
CA ASP A 87 12.20 4.55 -2.01
C ASP A 87 11.04 4.11 -1.09
N PHE A 88 10.49 5.04 -0.30
CA PHE A 88 9.33 4.79 0.54
C PHE A 88 8.07 4.56 -0.31
N SER A 89 7.78 5.50 -1.22
CA SER A 89 6.56 5.45 -2.02
C SER A 89 6.53 4.28 -3.00
N LEU A 90 7.69 3.84 -3.49
CA LEU A 90 7.85 2.65 -4.34
C LEU A 90 7.30 1.37 -3.68
N ARG A 91 7.29 1.31 -2.34
CA ARG A 91 6.92 0.13 -1.56
C ARG A 91 5.55 0.26 -0.88
N ILE A 92 4.78 1.30 -1.22
CA ILE A 92 3.41 1.49 -0.70
C ILE A 92 2.44 0.54 -1.41
N ALA A 93 2.52 0.46 -2.75
CA ALA A 93 1.70 -0.48 -3.50
C ALA A 93 2.10 -1.93 -3.15
N PRO A 94 1.14 -2.86 -3.09
CA PRO A 94 1.39 -4.27 -2.78
C PRO A 94 2.22 -4.99 -3.85
#